data_AF-A0A931VSI2-F1
#
_entry.id   AF-A0A931VSI2-F1
#
_cell.length_a   1.000
_cell.length_b   1.000
_cell.length_c   1.000
_cell.angle_alpha   90.00
_cell.angle_beta   90.00
_cell.angle_gamma   90.00
#
_symmetry.space_group_name_H-M   'P 1'
#
loop_
_entity.id
_entity.type
_entity.pdbx_description
1 polymer ?
#
loop_
_entity_poly.entity_id
_entity_poly.type
_entity_poly.pdbx_seq_one_letter_code
_entity_poly.pdbx_strand_id
1 'polypeptide(L)'
;SLGAVALQAALAHPFHNLLPRKTRKGPRVFFLENPDPDYLAAALDTLNLRKTVVNVVTKSGGTAETMANFLVIRKVLSKAIGNKHSERVIATTDRDNGDLRAIAREEGYATLPVPANVGGRFSTLTAVGLLPAATAGIDIRGLLAGAREMRQRTSTSSIDTNDAWRLAGLLYLADTARGKRTVVFMPYATALREIGFWFRQLWAESLGKARDRDGREVHTGQTPIAASGPVDQHSQLQLYMEGPDDKVYVFVRAERFGKRVPIPRAFSGSKTCALLGGHELGGLMNAEQAATEEALHRTGRPVIRIDLPAVSPHAVGQLLFLLEEATVVAGGLLGIDPFDQPGVELSKILTKRELEK
;
A
#
# COMPACT_ATOMS: atom_id res chain seq x y z
N SER A 1 0.74 8.54 -1.88
CA SER A 1 0.19 8.38 -0.52
C SER A 1 0.12 6.93 -0.09
N LEU A 2 -0.41 6.02 -0.93
CA LEU A 2 -0.73 4.63 -0.59
C LEU A 2 0.35 3.87 0.18
N GLY A 3 1.63 3.99 -0.19
CA GLY A 3 2.73 3.37 0.57
C GLY A 3 2.82 3.84 2.02
N ALA A 4 2.67 5.14 2.28
CA ALA A 4 2.69 5.70 3.62
C ALA A 4 1.45 5.29 4.44
N VAL A 5 0.28 5.25 3.80
CA VAL A 5 -0.98 4.75 4.39
C VAL A 5 -0.83 3.28 4.77
N ALA A 6 -0.27 2.47 3.88
CA ALA A 6 -0.01 1.06 4.09
C ALA A 6 0.94 0.82 5.27
N LEU A 7 2.04 1.57 5.38
CA LEU A 7 2.95 1.49 6.53
C LEU A 7 2.26 1.89 7.84
N GLN A 8 1.47 2.97 7.82
CA GLN A 8 0.73 3.42 9.01
C GLN A 8 -0.27 2.36 9.47
N ALA A 9 -1.06 1.80 8.55
CA ALA A 9 -2.06 0.77 8.87
C ALA A 9 -1.42 -0.55 9.34
N ALA A 10 -0.30 -0.95 8.72
CA ALA A 10 0.36 -2.21 9.03
C ALA A 10 1.14 -2.18 10.35
N LEU A 11 1.74 -1.04 10.70
CA LEU A 11 2.77 -0.99 11.74
C LEU A 11 2.44 -0.07 12.91
N ALA A 12 1.47 0.85 12.78
CA ALA A 12 0.99 1.64 13.91
C ALA A 12 -0.15 0.92 14.65
N HIS A 13 -0.55 1.49 15.79
CA HIS A 13 -1.77 1.05 16.46
C HIS A 13 -2.99 1.30 15.53
N PRO A 14 -3.94 0.37 15.37
CA PRO A 14 -5.11 0.56 14.48
C PRO A 14 -5.93 1.82 14.78
N PHE A 15 -5.92 2.23 16.06
CA PHE A 15 -6.56 3.46 16.52
C PHE A 15 -5.55 4.57 16.90
N HIS A 16 -4.37 4.60 16.26
CA HIS A 16 -3.26 5.51 16.60
C HIS A 16 -3.70 6.94 16.82
N ASN A 17 -4.52 7.49 15.92
CA ASN A 17 -4.97 8.88 15.99
C ASN A 17 -5.95 9.16 17.15
N LEU A 18 -6.62 8.14 17.67
CA LEU A 18 -7.52 8.23 18.82
C LEU A 18 -6.78 8.08 20.15
N LEU A 19 -5.54 7.59 20.12
CA LEU A 19 -4.75 7.43 21.34
C LEU A 19 -4.38 8.79 21.97
N PRO A 20 -4.49 8.90 23.31
CA PRO A 20 -3.94 10.02 24.05
C PRO A 20 -2.46 10.25 23.73
N ARG A 21 -2.01 11.51 23.72
CA ARG A 21 -0.60 11.86 23.44
C ARG A 21 0.39 11.11 24.35
N LYS A 22 0.00 10.81 25.59
CA LYS A 22 0.85 10.15 26.60
C LYS A 22 1.20 8.70 26.23
N THR A 23 0.31 8.03 25.50
CA THR A 23 0.45 6.62 25.11
C THR A 23 0.80 6.46 23.62
N ARG A 24 0.54 7.48 22.81
CA ARG A 24 0.90 7.51 21.39
C ARG A 24 2.41 7.77 21.22
N LYS A 25 3.08 6.92 20.44
CA LYS A 25 4.54 7.03 20.15
C LYS A 25 4.92 8.16 19.19
N GLY A 26 3.98 9.03 18.81
CA GLY A 26 4.19 10.10 17.83
C GLY A 26 2.97 11.03 17.67
N PRO A 27 3.02 12.07 16.81
CA PRO A 27 1.86 12.82 16.35
C PRO A 27 0.75 11.94 15.75
N ARG A 28 -0.46 12.51 15.66
CA ARG A 28 -1.52 11.95 14.83
C ARG A 28 -1.10 12.15 13.38
N VAL A 29 -1.41 11.20 12.51
CA VAL A 29 -1.05 11.24 11.09
C VAL A 29 -2.34 11.20 10.28
N PHE A 30 -2.55 12.21 9.44
CA PHE A 30 -3.70 12.29 8.54
C PHE A 30 -3.19 12.35 7.11
N PHE A 31 -3.83 11.60 6.22
CA PHE A 31 -3.52 11.58 4.79
C PHE A 31 -4.66 12.27 4.05
N LEU A 32 -4.34 13.37 3.36
CA LEU A 32 -5.29 14.23 2.63
C LEU A 32 -5.01 14.12 1.12
N GLU A 33 -5.28 12.94 0.58
CA GLU A 33 -4.84 12.55 -0.78
C GLU A 33 -5.88 12.78 -1.89
N ASN A 34 -7.13 13.03 -1.52
CA ASN A 34 -8.23 13.36 -2.43
C ASN A 34 -8.58 14.85 -2.26
N PRO A 35 -8.89 15.61 -3.33
CA PRO A 35 -9.40 16.99 -3.23
C PRO A 35 -10.86 17.06 -2.75
N ASP A 36 -11.40 15.98 -2.16
CA ASP A 36 -12.71 15.93 -1.52
C ASP A 36 -12.84 17.05 -0.46
N PRO A 37 -13.72 18.04 -0.69
CA PRO A 37 -13.85 19.19 0.19
C PRO A 37 -14.41 18.82 1.56
N ASP A 38 -15.28 17.82 1.65
CA ASP A 38 -15.91 17.41 2.91
C ASP A 38 -14.86 16.76 3.83
N TYR A 39 -14.02 15.90 3.25
CA TYR A 39 -12.95 15.25 4.00
C TYR A 39 -11.87 16.25 4.45
N LEU A 40 -11.46 17.18 3.57
CA LEU A 40 -10.50 18.22 3.92
C LEU A 40 -11.05 19.13 5.02
N ALA A 41 -12.30 19.58 4.90
CA ALA A 41 -12.95 20.43 5.90
C ALA A 41 -13.04 19.73 7.27
N ALA A 42 -13.53 18.49 7.31
CA ALA A 42 -13.63 17.71 8.54
C ALA A 42 -12.25 17.48 9.21
N ALA A 43 -11.20 17.27 8.41
CA ALA A 43 -9.85 17.18 8.93
C ALA A 43 -9.40 18.51 9.57
N LEU A 44 -9.65 19.64 8.91
CA LEU A 44 -9.30 20.97 9.45
C LEU A 44 -10.06 21.30 10.73
N ASP A 45 -11.33 20.93 10.84
CA ASP A 45 -12.14 21.10 12.06
C ASP A 45 -11.60 20.28 13.25
N THR A 46 -10.92 19.17 12.96
CA THR A 46 -10.39 18.25 13.98
C THR A 46 -8.95 18.59 14.42
N LEU A 47 -8.23 19.40 13.65
CA LEU A 47 -6.81 19.66 13.83
C LEU A 47 -6.55 20.94 14.63
N ASN A 48 -5.67 20.85 15.63
CA ASN A 48 -5.08 22.04 16.23
C ASN A 48 -3.93 22.56 15.34
N LEU A 49 -4.24 23.48 14.43
CA LEU A 49 -3.28 24.03 13.45
C LEU A 49 -2.01 24.60 14.08
N ARG A 50 -2.07 25.13 15.32
CA ARG A 50 -0.87 25.64 16.02
C ARG A 50 0.15 24.55 16.36
N LYS A 51 -0.26 23.28 16.33
CA LYS A 51 0.54 22.09 16.66
C LYS A 51 0.66 21.12 15.47
N THR A 52 0.25 21.55 14.28
CA THR A 52 0.26 20.72 13.07
C THR A 52 1.53 21.00 12.26
N VAL A 53 2.08 19.94 11.66
CA VAL A 53 3.11 19.99 10.62
C VAL A 53 2.49 19.41 9.36
N VAL A 54 2.77 20.04 8.21
CA VAL A 54 2.26 19.65 6.90
C VAL A 54 3.42 19.09 6.09
N ASN A 55 3.32 17.82 5.71
CA ASN A 55 4.25 17.21 4.75
C ASN A 55 3.56 17.16 3.38
N VAL A 56 4.00 18.01 2.46
CA VAL A 56 3.49 18.07 1.08
C VAL A 56 4.34 17.15 0.22
N VAL A 57 3.72 16.18 -0.43
CA VAL A 57 4.44 15.12 -1.15
C VAL A 57 4.00 15.04 -2.60
N THR A 58 4.86 15.46 -3.51
CA THR A 58 4.68 15.27 -4.96
C THR A 58 6.05 15.22 -5.63
N LYS A 59 6.33 14.19 -6.42
CA LYS A 59 7.62 14.07 -7.12
C LYS A 59 7.76 15.15 -8.21
N SER A 60 6.72 15.34 -9.03
CA SER A 60 6.74 16.32 -10.12
C SER A 60 6.66 17.76 -9.63
N GLY A 61 6.26 17.99 -8.38
CA GLY A 61 6.04 19.30 -7.81
C GLY A 61 4.70 19.94 -8.17
N GLY A 62 3.96 19.38 -9.14
CA GLY A 62 2.75 19.98 -9.72
C GLY A 62 1.53 19.05 -9.77
N THR A 63 1.47 18.02 -8.92
CA THR A 63 0.26 17.16 -8.82
C THR A 63 -0.93 18.01 -8.35
N ALA A 64 -1.96 18.15 -9.18
CA ALA A 64 -3.04 19.11 -9.00
C ALA A 64 -3.76 18.95 -7.66
N GLU A 65 -4.12 17.73 -7.30
CA GLU A 65 -4.81 17.38 -6.05
C GLU A 65 -3.99 17.74 -4.83
N THR A 66 -2.68 17.43 -4.86
CA THR A 66 -1.76 17.73 -3.77
C THR A 66 -1.56 19.24 -3.61
N MET A 67 -1.37 19.95 -4.72
CA MET A 67 -1.17 21.40 -4.71
C MET A 67 -2.44 22.15 -4.29
N ALA A 68 -3.62 21.71 -4.74
CA ALA A 68 -4.90 22.29 -4.33
C ALA A 68 -5.11 22.16 -2.81
N ASN A 69 -4.95 20.94 -2.26
CA ASN A 69 -5.04 20.71 -0.82
C ASN A 69 -3.99 21.54 -0.06
N PHE A 70 -2.75 21.60 -0.56
CA PHE A 70 -1.70 22.39 0.06
C PHE A 70 -2.02 23.89 0.10
N LEU A 71 -2.54 24.48 -0.97
CA LEU A 71 -2.89 25.91 -1.01
C LEU A 71 -3.95 26.25 0.05
N VAL A 72 -4.98 25.42 0.20
CA VAL A 72 -6.01 25.59 1.23
C VAL A 72 -5.41 25.46 2.63
N ILE A 73 -4.63 24.40 2.86
CA ILE A 73 -3.99 24.14 4.16
C ILE A 73 -3.02 25.27 4.53
N ARG A 74 -2.20 25.73 3.58
CA ARG A 74 -1.24 26.84 3.79
C ARG A 74 -1.97 28.11 4.18
N LYS A 75 -3.09 28.45 3.52
CA LYS A 75 -3.91 29.63 3.84
C LYS A 75 -4.39 29.59 5.29
N VAL A 76 -4.98 28.47 5.73
CA VAL A 76 -5.51 28.36 7.10
C VAL A 76 -4.40 28.26 8.15
N LEU A 77 -3.27 27.62 7.82
CA LEU A 77 -2.10 27.54 8.68
C LEU A 77 -1.48 28.93 8.89
N SER A 78 -1.30 29.69 7.80
CA SER A 78 -0.83 31.09 7.86
C SER A 78 -1.78 31.96 8.70
N LYS A 79 -3.10 31.83 8.53
CA LYS A 79 -4.07 32.53 9.38
C LYS A 79 -3.95 32.16 10.87
N ALA A 80 -3.62 30.91 11.19
CA ALA A 80 -3.54 30.43 12.57
C ALA A 80 -2.23 30.84 13.28
N ILE A 81 -1.08 30.82 12.60
CA ILE A 81 0.25 31.02 13.22
C ILE A 81 1.13 32.09 12.57
N GLY A 82 0.60 32.83 11.60
CA GLY A 82 1.28 33.94 10.92
C GLY A 82 2.50 33.47 10.13
N ASN A 83 3.54 34.32 10.11
CA ASN A 83 4.75 34.10 9.30
C ASN A 83 5.55 32.85 9.71
N LYS A 84 5.29 32.27 10.89
CA LYS A 84 5.93 31.00 11.33
C LYS A 84 5.35 29.75 10.67
N HIS A 85 4.38 29.88 9.75
CA HIS A 85 3.80 28.74 9.07
C HIS A 85 4.82 27.99 8.19
N SER A 86 5.83 28.66 7.65
CA SER A 86 6.88 28.03 6.84
C SER A 86 7.69 26.99 7.64
N GLU A 87 7.94 27.25 8.93
CA GLU A 87 8.57 26.30 9.86
C GLU A 87 7.73 25.03 10.10
N ARG A 88 6.47 25.01 9.67
CA ARG A 88 5.53 23.89 9.80
C ARG A 88 5.31 23.14 8.49
N VAL A 89 6.00 23.50 7.41
CA VAL A 89 5.87 22.84 6.11
C VAL A 89 7.15 22.08 5.79
N ILE A 90 6.98 20.82 5.38
CA ILE A 90 8.01 19.97 4.81
C ILE A 90 7.60 19.65 3.38
N ALA A 91 8.49 19.90 2.42
CA ALA A 91 8.29 19.55 1.02
C ALA A 91 9.08 18.28 0.68
N THR A 92 8.38 17.18 0.43
CA THR A 92 8.95 15.93 -0.08
C THR A 92 8.74 15.86 -1.59
N THR A 93 9.75 16.26 -2.36
CA THR A 93 9.65 16.47 -3.83
C THR A 93 10.97 16.11 -4.51
N ASP A 94 11.03 16.16 -5.85
CA ASP A 94 12.29 16.05 -6.59
C ASP A 94 13.38 16.98 -5.98
N ARG A 95 14.64 16.56 -6.07
CA ARG A 95 15.76 17.27 -5.44
C ARG A 95 15.93 18.68 -6.02
N ASP A 96 15.74 18.82 -7.34
CA ASP A 96 16.19 20.00 -8.07
C ASP A 96 15.08 20.67 -8.89
N ASN A 97 14.03 19.93 -9.26
CA ASN A 97 13.00 20.36 -10.22
C ASN A 97 11.58 20.40 -9.63
N GLY A 98 10.67 21.05 -10.37
CA GLY A 98 9.23 21.08 -10.09
C GLY A 98 8.74 22.24 -9.22
N ASP A 99 7.46 22.58 -9.33
CA ASP A 99 6.88 23.78 -8.71
C ASP A 99 7.03 23.77 -7.18
N LEU A 100 6.73 22.64 -6.53
CA LEU A 100 6.91 22.52 -5.07
C LEU A 100 8.37 22.72 -4.63
N ARG A 101 9.36 22.37 -5.46
CA ARG A 101 10.78 22.64 -5.16
C ARG A 101 11.09 24.13 -5.26
N ALA A 102 10.57 24.82 -6.27
CA ALA A 102 10.71 26.28 -6.40
C ALA A 102 10.06 27.00 -5.22
N ILE A 103 8.80 26.65 -4.89
CA ILE A 103 8.06 27.18 -3.75
C ILE A 103 8.81 26.94 -2.44
N ALA A 104 9.36 25.73 -2.23
CA ALA A 104 10.10 25.42 -1.02
C ALA A 104 11.38 26.27 -0.87
N ARG A 105 12.05 26.61 -1.98
CA ARG A 105 13.22 27.51 -1.96
C ARG A 105 12.82 28.95 -1.65
N GLU A 106 11.74 29.43 -2.26
CA GLU A 106 11.22 30.78 -2.04
C GLU A 106 10.73 31.00 -0.61
N GLU A 107 9.97 30.04 -0.07
CA GLU A 107 9.33 30.14 1.25
C GLU A 107 10.21 29.61 2.40
N GLY A 108 11.37 29.01 2.08
CA GLY A 108 12.31 28.46 3.06
C GLY A 108 11.81 27.21 3.79
N TYR A 109 11.04 26.35 3.13
CA TYR A 109 10.56 25.10 3.73
C TYR A 109 11.68 24.07 3.91
N ALA A 110 11.56 23.24 4.96
CA ALA A 110 12.40 22.04 5.05
C ALA A 110 12.07 21.09 3.89
N THR A 111 13.08 20.41 3.34
CA THR A 111 12.86 19.54 2.17
C THR A 111 13.48 18.17 2.32
N LEU A 112 12.82 17.18 1.74
CA LEU A 112 13.31 15.81 1.60
C LEU A 112 13.24 15.40 0.12
N PRO A 113 14.26 14.70 -0.42
CA PRO A 113 14.25 14.31 -1.82
C PRO A 113 13.40 13.06 -2.05
N VAL A 114 12.61 13.08 -3.12
CA VAL A 114 12.21 11.85 -3.82
C VAL A 114 13.33 11.53 -4.83
N PRO A 115 13.97 10.35 -4.78
CA PRO A 115 15.04 10.02 -5.71
C PRO A 115 14.57 10.10 -7.17
N ALA A 116 15.38 10.72 -8.03
CA ALA A 116 15.04 10.97 -9.43
C ALA A 116 14.73 9.67 -10.20
N ASN A 117 15.46 8.59 -9.91
CA ASN A 117 15.31 7.27 -10.52
C ASN A 117 14.22 6.38 -9.87
N VAL A 118 13.47 6.88 -8.88
CA VAL A 118 12.42 6.11 -8.21
C VAL A 118 11.04 6.66 -8.58
N GLY A 119 10.21 5.85 -9.23
CA GLY A 119 8.82 6.19 -9.55
C GLY A 119 7.93 6.26 -8.30
N GLY A 120 6.80 6.97 -8.38
CA GLY A 120 5.92 7.20 -7.23
C GLY A 120 5.45 5.91 -6.53
N ARG A 121 5.01 4.90 -7.30
CA ARG A 121 4.54 3.61 -6.78
C ARG A 121 5.64 2.73 -6.14
N PHE A 122 6.91 3.02 -6.43
CA PHE A 122 8.10 2.38 -5.85
C PHE A 122 8.77 3.22 -4.74
N SER A 123 8.12 4.31 -4.30
CA SER A 123 8.73 5.27 -3.38
C SER A 123 8.46 5.00 -1.90
N THR A 124 7.76 3.92 -1.55
CA THR A 124 7.34 3.62 -0.18
C THR A 124 8.51 3.58 0.80
N LEU A 125 9.64 2.99 0.39
CA LEU A 125 10.85 2.88 1.21
C LEU A 125 11.80 4.09 1.09
N THR A 126 11.32 5.22 0.54
CA THR A 126 12.03 6.51 0.48
C THR A 126 11.44 7.49 1.49
N ALA A 127 11.89 8.76 1.47
CA ALA A 127 11.36 9.80 2.35
C ALA A 127 9.82 9.94 2.28
N VAL A 128 9.21 9.57 1.15
CA VAL A 128 7.74 9.56 0.93
C VAL A 128 7.01 8.74 2.00
N GLY A 129 7.42 7.49 2.24
CA GLY A 129 6.81 6.63 3.25
C GLY A 129 7.52 6.67 4.60
N LEU A 130 8.84 6.85 4.61
CA LEU A 130 9.64 6.78 5.83
C LEU A 130 9.44 7.97 6.76
N LEU A 131 9.25 9.19 6.25
CA LEU A 131 8.99 10.35 7.10
C LEU A 131 7.70 10.17 7.93
N PRO A 132 6.51 9.97 7.32
CA PRO A 132 5.29 9.78 8.11
C PRO A 132 5.40 8.56 9.04
N ALA A 133 5.99 7.45 8.59
CA ALA A 133 6.17 6.27 9.44
C ALA A 133 7.05 6.56 10.68
N ALA A 134 8.21 7.18 10.48
CA ALA A 134 9.11 7.55 11.58
C ALA A 134 8.43 8.50 12.56
N THR A 135 7.67 9.49 12.05
CA THR A 135 6.93 10.41 12.93
C THR A 135 5.81 9.69 13.71
N ALA A 136 5.24 8.61 13.21
CA ALA A 136 4.27 7.80 13.96
C ALA A 136 4.91 6.88 15.02
N GLY A 137 6.25 6.85 15.11
CA GLY A 137 7.00 5.97 16.01
C GLY A 137 7.19 4.55 15.48
N ILE A 138 7.04 4.34 14.17
CA ILE A 138 7.34 3.06 13.51
C ILE A 138 8.86 2.92 13.36
N ASP A 139 9.36 1.71 13.61
CA ASP A 139 10.78 1.38 13.42
C ASP A 139 11.12 1.25 11.92
N ILE A 140 11.47 2.39 11.33
CA ILE A 140 11.89 2.47 9.92
C ILE A 140 13.25 1.81 9.66
N ARG A 141 14.10 1.61 10.70
CA ARG A 141 15.39 0.93 10.52
C ARG A 141 15.17 -0.58 10.38
N GLY A 142 14.31 -1.16 11.22
CA GLY A 142 13.85 -2.54 11.07
C GLY A 142 13.15 -2.79 9.74
N LEU A 143 12.32 -1.84 9.28
CA LEU A 143 11.69 -1.87 7.96
C LEU A 143 12.72 -1.96 6.83
N LEU A 144 13.68 -1.04 6.80
CA LEU A 144 14.74 -1.03 5.78
C LEU A 144 15.68 -2.23 5.88
N ALA A 145 15.93 -2.74 7.09
CA ALA A 145 16.72 -3.95 7.30
C ALA A 145 16.05 -5.16 6.64
N GLY A 146 14.72 -5.31 6.82
CA GLY A 146 13.95 -6.37 6.17
C GLY A 146 13.95 -6.26 4.66
N ALA A 147 13.72 -5.06 4.11
CA ALA A 147 13.81 -4.85 2.66
C ALA A 147 15.19 -5.20 2.09
N ARG A 148 16.26 -4.82 2.80
CA ARG A 148 17.64 -5.17 2.43
C ARG A 148 17.90 -6.67 2.45
N GLU A 149 17.37 -7.39 3.43
CA GLU A 149 17.50 -8.85 3.49
C GLU A 149 16.77 -9.51 2.32
N MET A 150 15.54 -9.08 2.01
CA MET A 150 14.81 -9.62 0.85
C MET A 150 15.60 -9.37 -0.43
N ARG A 151 16.14 -8.16 -0.64
CA ARG A 151 17.02 -7.86 -1.78
C ARG A 151 18.22 -8.80 -1.91
N GLN A 152 18.82 -9.19 -0.78
CA GLN A 152 19.94 -10.14 -0.79
C GLN A 152 19.48 -11.55 -1.14
N ARG A 153 18.30 -11.96 -0.66
CA ARG A 153 17.71 -13.26 -0.97
C ARG A 153 17.36 -13.39 -2.46
N THR A 154 16.81 -12.32 -3.03
CA THR A 154 16.38 -12.24 -4.42
C THR A 154 17.46 -11.75 -5.38
N SER A 155 18.72 -11.62 -4.95
CA SER A 155 19.82 -11.28 -5.88
C SER A 155 20.32 -12.48 -6.70
N THR A 156 19.80 -13.69 -6.44
CA THR A 156 20.19 -14.91 -7.16
C THR A 156 19.52 -14.99 -8.53
N SER A 157 20.23 -15.47 -9.55
CA SER A 157 19.69 -15.66 -10.91
C SER A 157 19.03 -17.04 -11.12
N SER A 158 18.57 -17.67 -10.04
CA SER A 158 17.88 -18.96 -10.09
C SER A 158 16.46 -18.83 -9.57
N ILE A 159 15.50 -19.30 -10.36
CA ILE A 159 14.10 -19.39 -9.96
C ILE A 159 13.90 -20.32 -8.75
N ASP A 160 14.85 -21.21 -8.45
CA ASP A 160 14.75 -22.13 -7.30
C ASP A 160 15.12 -21.46 -5.97
N THR A 161 15.68 -20.25 -6.00
CA THR A 161 16.13 -19.56 -4.78
C THR A 161 15.66 -18.10 -4.73
N ASN A 162 15.14 -17.58 -5.84
CA ASN A 162 14.66 -16.21 -5.94
C ASN A 162 13.14 -16.14 -5.79
N ASP A 163 12.67 -15.79 -4.60
CA ASP A 163 11.24 -15.69 -4.28
C ASP A 163 10.51 -14.66 -5.16
N ALA A 164 11.16 -13.57 -5.56
CA ALA A 164 10.57 -12.57 -6.45
C ALA A 164 10.36 -13.14 -7.86
N TRP A 165 11.33 -13.90 -8.38
CA TRP A 165 11.21 -14.55 -9.69
C TRP A 165 10.16 -15.66 -9.68
N ARG A 166 10.06 -16.43 -8.58
CA ARG A 166 8.99 -17.42 -8.40
C ARG A 166 7.63 -16.76 -8.43
N LEU A 167 7.42 -15.72 -7.63
CA LEU A 167 6.15 -15.01 -7.58
C LEU A 167 5.80 -14.41 -8.94
N ALA A 168 6.74 -13.71 -9.58
CA ALA A 168 6.56 -13.11 -10.90
C ALA A 168 6.24 -14.17 -11.97
N GLY A 169 7.01 -15.26 -12.01
CA GLY A 169 6.83 -16.34 -12.97
C GLY A 169 5.50 -17.07 -12.80
N LEU A 170 5.09 -17.35 -11.56
CA LEU A 170 3.79 -17.96 -11.27
C LEU A 170 2.64 -17.06 -11.71
N LEU A 171 2.69 -15.76 -11.41
CA LEU A 171 1.64 -14.81 -11.82
C LEU A 171 1.62 -14.59 -13.33
N TYR A 172 2.80 -14.51 -13.96
CA TYR A 172 2.95 -14.43 -15.41
C TYR A 172 2.36 -15.64 -16.13
N LEU A 173 2.67 -16.86 -15.68
CA LEU A 173 2.14 -18.10 -16.25
C LEU A 173 0.65 -18.27 -15.96
N ALA A 174 0.19 -17.82 -14.78
CA ALA A 174 -1.22 -17.81 -14.46
C ALA A 174 -2.00 -16.95 -15.48
N ASP A 175 -1.51 -15.75 -15.79
CA ASP A 175 -2.12 -14.88 -16.79
C ASP A 175 -1.99 -15.43 -18.22
N THR A 176 -0.76 -15.66 -18.69
CA THR A 176 -0.47 -15.90 -20.10
C THR A 176 -0.75 -17.33 -20.57
N ALA A 177 -0.56 -18.32 -19.69
CA ALA A 177 -0.73 -19.74 -20.03
C ALA A 177 -2.02 -20.35 -19.45
N ARG A 178 -2.59 -19.78 -18.39
CA ARG A 178 -3.80 -20.30 -17.71
C ARG A 178 -5.00 -19.36 -17.73
N GLY A 179 -4.91 -18.21 -18.40
CA GLY A 179 -6.02 -17.27 -18.57
C GLY A 179 -6.49 -16.60 -17.26
N LYS A 180 -5.66 -16.58 -16.22
CA LYS A 180 -5.96 -15.93 -14.93
C LYS A 180 -5.69 -14.43 -15.03
N ARG A 181 -6.61 -13.72 -15.69
CA ARG A 181 -6.53 -12.28 -15.96
C ARG A 181 -6.62 -11.40 -14.71
N THR A 182 -7.00 -11.98 -13.56
CA THR A 182 -7.15 -11.26 -12.30
C THR A 182 -6.24 -11.86 -11.22
N VAL A 183 -5.56 -11.01 -10.45
CA VAL A 183 -4.86 -11.41 -9.23
C VAL A 183 -5.62 -10.89 -8.00
N VAL A 184 -6.07 -11.79 -7.13
CA VAL A 184 -6.69 -11.43 -5.86
C VAL A 184 -5.63 -11.46 -4.78
N PHE A 185 -5.29 -10.29 -4.23
CA PHE A 185 -4.35 -10.16 -3.12
C PHE A 185 -5.13 -10.11 -1.80
N MET A 186 -5.06 -11.18 -1.01
CA MET A 186 -5.92 -11.44 0.14
C MET A 186 -5.11 -11.67 1.44
N PRO A 187 -4.64 -10.60 2.11
CA PRO A 187 -4.03 -10.71 3.43
C PRO A 187 -5.01 -11.19 4.51
N TYR A 188 -4.51 -12.05 5.40
CA TYR A 188 -5.18 -12.49 6.64
C TYR A 188 -4.58 -11.78 7.86
N ALA A 189 -4.60 -10.46 7.81
CA ALA A 189 -4.40 -9.57 8.95
C ALA A 189 -5.01 -8.22 8.59
N THR A 190 -5.91 -7.68 9.42
CA THR A 190 -6.54 -6.37 9.16
C THR A 190 -5.51 -5.26 8.94
N ALA A 191 -4.37 -5.33 9.65
CA ALA A 191 -3.27 -4.38 9.52
C ALA A 191 -2.67 -4.34 8.09
N LEU A 192 -2.72 -5.46 7.34
CA LEU A 192 -2.15 -5.56 6.00
C LEU A 192 -3.15 -5.17 4.89
N ARG A 193 -4.39 -4.80 5.22
CA ARG A 193 -5.43 -4.46 4.23
C ARG A 193 -4.97 -3.37 3.27
N GLU A 194 -4.34 -2.31 3.79
CA GLU A 194 -3.85 -1.19 2.98
C GLU A 194 -2.63 -1.55 2.11
N ILE A 195 -1.89 -2.61 2.45
CA ILE A 195 -0.87 -3.18 1.55
C ILE A 195 -1.53 -3.74 0.29
N GLY A 196 -2.75 -4.28 0.38
CA GLY A 196 -3.51 -4.72 -0.80
C GLY A 196 -3.83 -3.58 -1.75
N PHE A 197 -4.22 -2.41 -1.23
CA PHE A 197 -4.44 -1.22 -2.06
C PHE A 197 -3.15 -0.63 -2.64
N TRP A 198 -2.05 -0.66 -1.89
CA TRP A 198 -0.73 -0.31 -2.41
C TRP A 198 -0.27 -1.27 -3.53
N PHE A 199 -0.42 -2.58 -3.34
CA PHE A 199 -0.11 -3.60 -4.34
C PHE A 199 -0.97 -3.42 -5.60
N ARG A 200 -2.25 -3.06 -5.43
CA ARG A 200 -3.14 -2.73 -6.55
C ARG A 200 -2.56 -1.66 -7.46
N GLN A 201 -2.04 -0.56 -6.89
CA GLN A 201 -1.37 0.47 -7.68
C GLN A 201 -0.09 -0.05 -8.33
N LEU A 202 0.75 -0.73 -7.53
CA LEU A 202 2.03 -1.26 -7.99
C LEU A 202 1.87 -2.16 -9.21
N TRP A 203 0.96 -3.14 -9.13
CA TRP A 203 0.75 -4.14 -10.18
C TRP A 203 0.02 -3.55 -11.39
N ALA A 204 -1.07 -2.81 -11.18
CA ALA A 204 -1.88 -2.27 -12.27
C ALA A 204 -1.13 -1.23 -13.11
N GLU A 205 -0.53 -0.22 -12.49
CA GLU A 205 0.16 0.85 -13.25
C GLU A 205 1.45 0.35 -13.90
N SER A 206 2.11 -0.67 -13.33
CA SER A 206 3.35 -1.19 -13.89
C SER A 206 3.09 -2.15 -15.04
N LEU A 207 2.06 -2.99 -14.96
CA LEU A 207 1.85 -4.07 -15.93
C LEU A 207 0.74 -3.79 -16.94
N GLY A 208 -0.18 -2.86 -16.66
CA GLY A 208 -1.22 -2.44 -17.59
C GLY A 208 -0.66 -1.54 -18.69
N LYS A 209 -0.25 -2.12 -19.83
CA LYS A 209 0.44 -1.39 -20.91
C LYS A 209 -0.14 -1.68 -22.28
N ALA A 210 -0.40 -0.61 -23.03
CA ALA A 210 -0.82 -0.70 -24.41
C ALA A 210 0.31 -1.18 -25.33
N ARG A 211 1.57 -0.90 -25.01
CA ARG A 211 2.73 -1.18 -25.87
C ARG A 211 3.87 -1.89 -25.16
N ASP A 212 4.59 -2.73 -25.90
CA ASP A 212 5.86 -3.33 -25.48
C ASP A 212 7.05 -2.36 -25.70
N ARG A 213 8.26 -2.80 -25.29
CA ARG A 213 9.50 -2.02 -25.46
C ARG A 213 9.89 -1.78 -26.92
N ASP A 214 9.40 -2.60 -27.84
CA ASP A 214 9.61 -2.45 -29.28
C ASP A 214 8.54 -1.53 -29.92
N GLY A 215 7.62 -0.99 -29.12
CA GLY A 215 6.55 -0.10 -29.55
C GLY A 215 5.35 -0.82 -30.18
N ARG A 216 5.31 -2.15 -30.18
CA ARG A 216 4.19 -2.95 -30.68
C ARG A 216 3.03 -2.86 -29.71
N GLU A 217 1.81 -2.92 -30.26
CA GLU A 217 0.60 -2.95 -29.44
C GLU A 217 0.39 -4.34 -28.82
N VAL A 218 0.26 -4.39 -27.49
CA VAL A 218 0.13 -5.65 -26.72
C VAL A 218 -1.04 -5.67 -25.76
N HIS A 219 -1.52 -4.50 -25.28
CA HIS A 219 -2.60 -4.37 -24.29
C HIS A 219 -2.52 -5.39 -23.15
N THR A 220 -1.33 -5.51 -22.55
CA THR A 220 -1.09 -6.46 -21.46
C THR A 220 -1.53 -5.89 -20.12
N GLY A 221 -1.69 -6.78 -19.14
CA GLY A 221 -2.06 -6.45 -17.77
C GLY A 221 -2.84 -7.58 -17.10
N GLN A 222 -2.70 -7.68 -15.78
CA GLN A 222 -3.49 -8.56 -14.94
C GLN A 222 -4.16 -7.69 -13.86
N THR A 223 -5.49 -7.73 -13.77
CA THR A 223 -6.25 -6.85 -12.88
C THR A 223 -6.03 -7.23 -11.42
N PRO A 224 -5.48 -6.34 -10.56
CA PRO A 224 -5.33 -6.64 -9.15
C PRO A 224 -6.59 -6.26 -8.36
N ILE A 225 -7.09 -7.21 -7.56
CA ILE A 225 -8.17 -7.01 -6.59
C ILE A 225 -7.56 -7.04 -5.18
N ALA A 226 -7.82 -6.00 -4.40
CA ALA A 226 -7.48 -5.98 -2.98
C ALA A 226 -8.64 -6.59 -2.17
N ALA A 227 -8.39 -7.71 -1.51
CA ALA A 227 -9.33 -8.39 -0.62
C ALA A 227 -8.78 -8.42 0.82
N SER A 228 -9.58 -8.86 1.78
CA SER A 228 -9.18 -9.00 3.18
C SER A 228 -9.82 -10.23 3.81
N GLY A 229 -9.00 -11.16 4.26
CA GLY A 229 -9.46 -12.34 5.00
C GLY A 229 -9.60 -12.07 6.50
N PRO A 230 -10.58 -12.69 7.19
CA PRO A 230 -11.66 -13.51 6.62
C PRO A 230 -12.88 -12.70 6.16
N VAL A 231 -12.88 -11.37 6.30
CA VAL A 231 -14.05 -10.51 5.99
C VAL A 231 -14.63 -10.80 4.61
N ASP A 232 -13.80 -10.92 3.58
CA ASP A 232 -14.25 -11.15 2.21
C ASP A 232 -14.61 -12.61 1.89
N GLN A 233 -14.50 -13.53 2.86
CA GLN A 233 -15.20 -14.81 2.79
C GLN A 233 -16.72 -14.62 2.74
N HIS A 234 -17.22 -13.53 3.34
CA HIS A 234 -18.63 -13.20 3.39
C HIS A 234 -19.05 -12.17 2.33
N SER A 235 -18.21 -11.90 1.33
CA SER A 235 -18.52 -10.95 0.26
C SER A 235 -18.12 -11.49 -1.11
N GLN A 236 -16.90 -12.02 -1.26
CA GLN A 236 -16.33 -12.38 -2.56
C GLN A 236 -16.13 -13.88 -2.74
N LEU A 237 -16.01 -14.65 -1.66
CA LEU A 237 -15.63 -16.06 -1.77
C LEU A 237 -16.62 -16.89 -2.61
N GLN A 238 -17.92 -16.59 -2.58
CA GLN A 238 -18.90 -17.21 -3.49
C GLN A 238 -18.50 -17.04 -4.96
N LEU A 239 -18.17 -15.82 -5.37
CA LEU A 239 -17.71 -15.51 -6.72
C LEU A 239 -16.36 -16.19 -7.02
N TYR A 240 -15.48 -16.26 -6.03
CA TYR A 240 -14.15 -16.85 -6.18
C TYR A 240 -14.21 -18.38 -6.36
N MET A 241 -15.18 -19.03 -5.72
CA MET A 241 -15.37 -20.47 -5.75
C MET A 241 -16.16 -20.94 -6.97
N GLU A 242 -17.26 -20.26 -7.30
CA GLU A 242 -18.23 -20.74 -8.30
C GLU A 242 -18.34 -19.85 -9.55
N GLY A 243 -17.71 -18.67 -9.53
CA GLY A 243 -17.69 -17.76 -10.67
C GLY A 243 -16.67 -18.15 -11.76
N PRO A 244 -16.46 -17.24 -12.73
CA PRO A 244 -15.50 -17.43 -13.81
C PRO A 244 -14.11 -17.81 -13.31
N ASP A 245 -13.47 -18.74 -14.01
CA ASP A 245 -12.13 -19.25 -13.69
C ASP A 245 -10.99 -18.40 -14.24
N ASP A 246 -11.01 -17.12 -13.88
CA ASP A 246 -10.14 -16.06 -14.39
C ASP A 246 -9.23 -15.44 -13.31
N LYS A 247 -9.13 -16.07 -12.12
CA LYS A 247 -8.39 -15.51 -10.97
C LYS A 247 -7.27 -16.41 -10.46
N VAL A 248 -6.19 -15.78 -10.01
CA VAL A 248 -5.18 -16.38 -9.12
C VAL A 248 -5.20 -15.69 -7.78
N TYR A 249 -5.06 -16.45 -6.69
CA TYR A 249 -5.24 -15.97 -5.32
C TYR A 249 -3.91 -15.94 -4.58
N VAL A 250 -3.47 -14.76 -4.16
CA VAL A 250 -2.27 -14.55 -3.36
C VAL A 250 -2.67 -14.25 -1.92
N PHE A 251 -2.50 -15.24 -1.05
CA PHE A 251 -2.74 -15.11 0.38
C PHE A 251 -1.49 -14.58 1.07
N VAL A 252 -1.66 -13.65 2.01
CA VAL A 252 -0.59 -13.21 2.91
C VAL A 252 -0.96 -13.59 4.34
N ARG A 253 -0.29 -14.62 4.87
CA ARG A 253 -0.52 -15.14 6.22
C ARG A 253 0.42 -14.48 7.21
N ALA A 254 -0.12 -14.06 8.35
CA ALA A 254 0.67 -13.81 9.55
C ALA A 254 0.60 -15.05 10.45
N GLU A 255 1.70 -15.77 10.62
CA GLU A 255 1.72 -16.99 11.45
C GLU A 255 1.37 -16.69 12.90
N ARG A 256 1.88 -15.57 13.44
CA ARG A 256 1.63 -15.12 14.81
C ARG A 256 1.11 -13.69 14.82
N PHE A 257 0.16 -13.45 15.72
CA PHE A 257 -0.36 -12.12 16.02
C PHE A 257 0.31 -11.56 17.29
N GLY A 258 0.51 -10.24 17.34
CA GLY A 258 1.17 -9.58 18.47
C GLY A 258 0.37 -9.62 19.79
N LYS A 259 -0.90 -10.05 19.74
CA LYS A 259 -1.77 -10.22 20.90
C LYS A 259 -2.43 -11.59 20.84
N ARG A 260 -2.48 -12.26 21.98
CA ARG A 260 -3.27 -13.49 22.17
C ARG A 260 -4.58 -13.12 22.84
N VAL A 261 -5.68 -13.41 22.17
CA VAL A 261 -7.03 -13.10 22.66
C VAL A 261 -7.82 -14.41 22.70
N PRO A 262 -8.00 -15.01 23.89
CA PRO A 262 -8.77 -16.24 24.02
C PRO A 262 -10.26 -15.97 23.79
N ILE A 263 -10.92 -16.92 23.14
CA ILE A 263 -12.37 -16.95 22.99
C ILE A 263 -12.94 -17.55 24.28
N PRO A 264 -13.75 -16.78 25.06
CA PRO A 264 -14.28 -17.27 26.31
C PRO A 264 -15.24 -18.46 26.07
N ARG A 265 -15.23 -19.42 27.00
CA ARG A 265 -16.27 -20.45 27.04
C ARG A 265 -17.55 -19.83 27.57
N ALA A 266 -18.54 -19.67 26.71
CA ALA A 266 -19.84 -19.13 27.02
C ALA A 266 -20.91 -19.79 26.13
N PHE A 267 -22.18 -19.72 26.55
CA PHE A 267 -23.33 -20.22 25.77
C PHE A 267 -23.19 -21.69 25.31
N SER A 268 -22.89 -22.60 26.24
CA SER A 268 -22.61 -24.02 25.94
C SER A 268 -23.74 -24.78 25.24
N GLY A 269 -24.98 -24.29 25.29
CA GLY A 269 -26.10 -24.82 24.50
C GLY A 269 -25.98 -24.56 22.99
N SER A 270 -25.13 -23.62 22.57
CA SER A 270 -24.84 -23.35 21.15
C SER A 270 -23.68 -24.22 20.68
N LYS A 271 -23.91 -25.06 19.66
CA LYS A 271 -22.87 -25.90 19.04
C LYS A 271 -21.67 -25.07 18.57
N THR A 272 -21.93 -23.91 17.97
CA THR A 272 -20.87 -23.00 17.47
C THR A 272 -20.05 -22.42 18.62
N CYS A 273 -20.70 -21.94 19.68
CA CYS A 273 -19.98 -21.39 20.83
C CYS A 273 -19.19 -22.48 21.58
N ALA A 274 -19.73 -23.70 21.66
CA ALA A 274 -19.03 -24.86 22.22
C ALA A 274 -17.78 -25.24 21.40
N LEU A 275 -17.85 -25.17 20.06
CA LEU A 275 -16.70 -25.40 19.18
C LEU A 275 -15.63 -24.32 19.34
N LEU A 276 -16.01 -23.05 19.43
CA LEU A 276 -15.07 -21.92 19.46
C LEU A 276 -14.46 -21.68 20.85
N GLY A 277 -15.20 -22.00 21.92
CA GLY A 277 -14.82 -21.69 23.30
C GLY A 277 -13.52 -22.37 23.72
N GLY A 278 -12.51 -21.57 24.10
CA GLY A 278 -11.18 -22.05 24.49
C GLY A 278 -10.12 -22.00 23.38
N HIS A 279 -10.51 -21.69 22.13
CA HIS A 279 -9.56 -21.31 21.08
C HIS A 279 -9.13 -19.84 21.20
N GLU A 280 -8.21 -19.39 20.35
CA GLU A 280 -7.80 -17.98 20.25
C GLU A 280 -8.30 -17.36 18.95
N LEU A 281 -8.61 -16.06 18.95
CA LEU A 281 -9.07 -15.35 17.75
C LEU A 281 -8.06 -15.45 16.58
N GLY A 282 -6.76 -15.35 16.88
CA GLY A 282 -5.72 -15.55 15.86
C GLY A 282 -5.66 -16.98 15.31
N GLY A 283 -5.97 -17.97 16.15
CA GLY A 283 -6.07 -19.37 15.73
C GLY A 283 -7.27 -19.60 14.81
N LEU A 284 -8.43 -19.01 15.12
CA LEU A 284 -9.60 -19.02 14.25
C LEU A 284 -9.30 -18.37 12.90
N MET A 285 -8.67 -17.19 12.88
CA MET A 285 -8.31 -16.49 11.66
C MET A 285 -7.39 -17.32 10.74
N ASN A 286 -6.38 -17.98 11.32
CA ASN A 286 -5.48 -18.86 10.57
C ASN A 286 -6.17 -20.15 10.08
N ALA A 287 -7.12 -20.69 10.84
CA ALA A 287 -7.91 -21.85 10.44
C ALA A 287 -8.84 -21.50 9.26
N GLU A 288 -9.51 -20.34 9.32
CA GLU A 288 -10.37 -19.86 8.23
C GLU A 288 -9.59 -19.58 6.94
N GLN A 289 -8.37 -19.03 7.05
CA GLN A 289 -7.47 -18.90 5.90
C GLN A 289 -7.15 -20.27 5.28
N ALA A 290 -6.66 -21.21 6.09
CA ALA A 290 -6.25 -22.53 5.61
C ALA A 290 -7.43 -23.27 4.96
N ALA A 291 -8.62 -23.17 5.55
CA ALA A 291 -9.84 -23.73 4.98
C ALA A 291 -10.21 -23.09 3.64
N THR A 292 -10.04 -21.76 3.51
CA THR A 292 -10.32 -21.04 2.25
C THR A 292 -9.33 -21.41 1.15
N GLU A 293 -8.04 -21.50 1.48
CA GLU A 293 -6.99 -21.96 0.54
C GLU A 293 -7.30 -23.36 0.03
N GLU A 294 -7.63 -24.29 0.93
CA GLU A 294 -7.96 -25.66 0.58
C GLU A 294 -9.24 -25.75 -0.26
N ALA A 295 -10.27 -24.97 0.07
CA ALA A 295 -11.51 -24.94 -0.69
C ALA A 295 -11.29 -24.44 -2.13
N LEU A 296 -10.53 -23.36 -2.29
CA LEU A 296 -10.13 -22.85 -3.62
C LEU A 296 -9.31 -23.90 -4.37
N HIS A 297 -8.33 -24.52 -3.72
CA HIS A 297 -7.50 -25.55 -4.35
C HIS A 297 -8.34 -26.75 -4.84
N ARG A 298 -9.26 -27.26 -4.01
CA ARG A 298 -10.15 -28.38 -4.37
C ARG A 298 -11.11 -28.07 -5.50
N THR A 299 -11.43 -26.79 -5.70
CA THR A 299 -12.26 -26.31 -6.81
C THR A 299 -11.42 -25.93 -8.04
N GLY A 300 -10.15 -26.33 -8.09
CA GLY A 300 -9.27 -26.12 -9.23
C GLY A 300 -8.70 -24.71 -9.34
N ARG A 301 -8.85 -23.88 -8.31
CA ARG A 301 -8.41 -22.48 -8.32
C ARG A 301 -6.94 -22.36 -7.90
N PRO A 302 -6.09 -21.63 -8.64
CA PRO A 302 -4.67 -21.51 -8.30
C PRO A 302 -4.45 -20.58 -7.12
N VAL A 303 -3.72 -21.09 -6.12
CA VAL A 303 -3.43 -20.40 -4.85
C VAL A 303 -1.92 -20.27 -4.67
N ILE A 304 -1.48 -19.09 -4.25
CA ILE A 304 -0.12 -18.76 -3.82
C ILE A 304 -0.22 -18.26 -2.39
N ARG A 305 0.65 -18.72 -1.49
CA ARG A 305 0.74 -18.20 -0.12
C ARG A 305 2.10 -17.57 0.14
N ILE A 306 2.08 -16.39 0.75
CA ILE A 306 3.24 -15.70 1.31
C ILE A 306 3.11 -15.74 2.84
N ASP A 307 4.09 -16.36 3.48
CA ASP A 307 4.12 -16.54 4.93
C ASP A 307 4.99 -15.49 5.62
N LEU A 308 4.39 -14.74 6.55
CA LEU A 308 5.07 -13.80 7.44
C LEU A 308 5.10 -14.37 8.86
N PRO A 309 6.26 -14.41 9.54
CA PRO A 309 6.32 -14.87 10.93
C PRO A 309 5.41 -14.07 11.89
N ALA A 310 5.30 -12.76 11.63
CA ALA A 310 4.35 -11.83 12.26
C ALA A 310 4.32 -10.53 11.46
N VAL A 311 3.25 -9.74 11.60
CA VAL A 311 3.22 -8.36 11.09
C VAL A 311 4.16 -7.51 11.93
N SER A 312 5.31 -7.17 11.34
CA SER A 312 6.39 -6.41 11.97
C SER A 312 7.08 -5.53 10.95
N PRO A 313 7.80 -4.47 11.36
CA PRO A 313 8.53 -3.61 10.42
C PRO A 313 9.44 -4.42 9.50
N HIS A 314 10.20 -5.36 10.04
CA HIS A 314 11.08 -6.23 9.27
C HIS A 314 10.33 -7.05 8.20
N ALA A 315 9.29 -7.80 8.61
CA ALA A 315 8.52 -8.65 7.69
C ALA A 315 7.76 -7.83 6.63
N VAL A 316 7.23 -6.66 6.99
CA VAL A 316 6.60 -5.74 6.04
C VAL A 316 7.62 -5.19 5.05
N GLY A 317 8.84 -4.89 5.50
CA GLY A 317 9.93 -4.45 4.61
C GLY A 317 10.31 -5.52 3.60
N GLN A 318 10.39 -6.78 4.03
CA GLN A 318 10.60 -7.93 3.15
C GLN A 318 9.46 -8.07 2.12
N LEU A 319 8.21 -7.99 2.57
CA LEU A 319 7.04 -8.11 1.69
C LEU A 319 6.99 -7.00 0.64
N LEU A 320 7.21 -5.74 1.03
CA LEU A 320 7.20 -4.62 0.08
C LEU A 320 8.26 -4.81 -1.00
N PHE A 321 9.50 -5.14 -0.61
CA PHE A 321 10.58 -5.34 -1.57
C PHE A 321 10.33 -6.54 -2.50
N LEU A 322 9.82 -7.66 -1.96
CA LEU A 322 9.44 -8.83 -2.73
C LEU A 322 8.42 -8.48 -3.82
N LEU A 323 7.39 -7.71 -3.47
CA LEU A 323 6.33 -7.30 -4.41
C LEU A 323 6.83 -6.29 -5.44
N GLU A 324 7.67 -5.32 -5.04
CA GLU A 324 8.32 -4.38 -5.95
C GLU A 324 9.17 -5.13 -6.99
N GLU A 325 10.04 -6.03 -6.56
CA GLU A 325 10.89 -6.79 -7.46
C GLU A 325 10.10 -7.76 -8.35
N ALA A 326 9.13 -8.49 -7.79
CA ALA A 326 8.28 -9.39 -8.57
C ALA A 326 7.53 -8.63 -9.69
N THR A 327 7.09 -7.40 -9.42
CA THR A 327 6.45 -6.54 -10.43
C THR A 327 7.43 -6.16 -11.55
N VAL A 328 8.66 -5.79 -11.21
CA VAL A 328 9.68 -5.46 -12.21
C VAL A 328 10.03 -6.68 -13.07
N VAL A 329 10.18 -7.85 -12.46
CA VAL A 329 10.47 -9.11 -13.15
C VAL A 329 9.30 -9.48 -14.08
N ALA A 330 8.06 -9.37 -13.61
CA ALA A 330 6.87 -9.60 -14.43
C ALA A 330 6.81 -8.66 -15.64
N GLY A 331 7.14 -7.38 -15.47
CA GLY A 331 7.25 -6.44 -16.59
C GLY A 331 8.34 -6.83 -17.60
N GLY A 332 9.46 -7.38 -17.12
CA GLY A 332 10.49 -7.97 -17.96
C GLY A 332 9.99 -9.16 -18.78
N LEU A 333 9.27 -10.09 -18.15
CA LEU A 333 8.66 -11.26 -18.81
C LEU A 333 7.62 -10.88 -19.86
N LEU A 334 6.90 -9.78 -19.64
CA LEU A 334 5.92 -9.22 -20.58
C LEU A 334 6.56 -8.37 -21.68
N GLY A 335 7.87 -8.10 -21.63
CA GLY A 335 8.57 -7.28 -22.61
C GLY A 335 8.18 -5.80 -22.58
N ILE A 336 7.67 -5.29 -21.45
CA ILE A 336 7.17 -3.90 -21.30
C ILE A 336 8.09 -3.04 -20.41
N ASP A 337 7.86 -1.73 -20.37
CA ASP A 337 8.43 -0.86 -19.34
C ASP A 337 7.51 -0.82 -18.09
N PRO A 338 7.94 -1.39 -16.95
CA PRO A 338 7.15 -1.36 -15.72
C PRO A 338 7.22 -0.03 -14.98
N PHE A 339 8.00 0.96 -15.43
CA PHE A 339 8.32 2.17 -14.68
C PHE A 339 7.59 3.43 -15.17
N ASP A 340 7.05 3.45 -16.39
CA ASP A 340 6.28 4.57 -16.93
C ASP A 340 4.77 4.48 -16.61
N GLN A 341 3.97 5.46 -17.02
CA GLN A 341 2.50 5.43 -16.88
C GLN A 341 1.77 6.34 -17.90
N PRO A 342 2.01 6.21 -19.21
CA PRO A 342 1.51 7.17 -20.21
C PRO A 342 -0.02 7.29 -20.24
N GLY A 343 -0.75 6.23 -19.89
CA GLY A 343 -2.22 6.18 -19.94
C GLY A 343 -2.94 7.19 -19.04
N VAL A 344 -2.28 7.75 -18.02
CA VAL A 344 -2.93 8.71 -17.09
C VAL A 344 -2.89 10.16 -17.59
N GLU A 345 -2.05 10.48 -18.58
CA GLU A 345 -1.79 11.88 -18.97
C GLU A 345 -2.98 12.52 -19.67
N LEU A 346 -3.73 11.77 -20.49
CA LEU A 346 -4.91 12.29 -21.19
C LEU A 346 -5.94 12.85 -20.20
N SER A 347 -6.23 12.11 -19.13
CA SER A 347 -7.16 12.58 -18.11
C SER A 347 -6.67 13.88 -17.46
N LYS A 348 -5.37 14.01 -17.19
CA LYS A 348 -4.80 15.24 -16.61
C LYS A 348 -4.97 16.45 -17.53
N ILE A 349 -4.74 16.26 -18.85
CA ILE A 349 -4.92 17.32 -19.85
C ILE A 349 -6.38 17.76 -19.90
N LEU A 350 -7.31 16.79 -19.95
CA LEU A 350 -8.74 17.09 -19.99
C LEU A 350 -9.21 17.78 -18.71
N THR A 351 -8.73 17.37 -17.52
CA THR A 351 -9.03 18.06 -16.27
C THR A 351 -8.58 19.52 -16.29
N LYS A 352 -7.37 19.82 -16.78
CA LYS A 352 -6.89 21.21 -16.92
C LYS A 352 -7.81 22.01 -17.83
N ARG A 353 -8.20 21.44 -18.98
CA ARG A 353 -9.13 22.09 -19.90
C ARG A 353 -10.49 22.37 -19.25
N GLU A 354 -11.01 21.46 -18.43
CA GLU A 354 -12.27 21.69 -17.70
C GLU A 354 -12.15 22.81 -16.66
N LEU A 355 -10.97 23.00 -16.04
CA LEU A 355 -10.72 24.08 -15.08
C LEU A 355 -10.50 25.46 -15.72
N GLU A 356 -10.16 25.49 -17.02
CA GLU A 356 -9.93 26.73 -17.79
C GLU A 356 -11.20 27.27 -18.47
N LYS A 357 -12.31 26.51 -18.42
CA LYS A 357 -13.63 26.97 -18.85
C LYS A 357 -14.25 27.87 -17.78
#